data_AF-A0A7R8CQW5-F1
#
_entry.id   AF-A0A7R8CQW5-F1
#
_cell.length_a   1.000
_cell.length_b   1.000
_cell.length_c   1.000
_cell.angle_alpha   90.00
_cell.angle_beta   90.00
_cell.angle_gamma   90.00
#
_symmetry.space_group_name_H-M   'P 1'
#
loop_
_entity.id
_entity.type
_entity.pdbx_description
1 polymer ?
#
loop_
_entity_poly.entity_id
_entity_poly.type
_entity_poly.pdbx_seq_one_letter_code
_entity_poly.pdbx_strand_id
1 'polypeptide(L)'
;MVWNEKSKAILMLNKLMEKGCFKKCEQYWPPHYGDPFICKDVQIQVDNIQSESYIDYILTNLRLTNLASNEERIVLHFQFIRWPILGVPRCPDDFLNFLQAVRETGSLEEDVGPPVVHCSAGIGRSGIFCLVDTSLVLIDKEGPSSVILKKFC
;
A
#
# COMPACT_ATOMS: atom_id res chain seq x y z
N MET A 1 6.09 -13.36 0.94
CA MET A 1 5.25 -12.60 1.89
C MET A 1 3.86 -12.38 1.32
N VAL A 2 3.67 -11.51 0.32
CA VAL A 2 2.36 -11.23 -0.32
C VAL A 2 1.60 -12.52 -0.66
N TRP A 3 2.27 -13.48 -1.31
CA TRP A 3 1.68 -14.78 -1.62
C TRP A 3 1.31 -15.60 -0.37
N ASN A 4 2.26 -15.83 0.54
CA ASN A 4 2.06 -16.68 1.72
C ASN A 4 0.96 -16.16 2.65
N GLU A 5 0.93 -14.86 2.91
CA GLU A 5 -0.05 -14.21 3.80
C GLU A 5 -1.39 -13.95 3.11
N LYS A 6 -1.53 -14.35 1.84
CA LYS A 6 -2.73 -14.12 1.02
C LYS A 6 -3.12 -12.64 0.95
N SER A 7 -2.14 -11.74 1.03
CA SER A 7 -2.37 -10.29 1.04
C SER A 7 -3.05 -9.85 -0.25
N LYS A 8 -4.25 -9.28 -0.13
CA LYS A 8 -4.98 -8.70 -1.26
C LYS A 8 -4.37 -7.40 -1.79
N ALA A 9 -3.64 -6.65 -0.95
CA ALA A 9 -3.08 -5.37 -1.34
C ALA A 9 -1.65 -5.11 -0.84
N ILE A 10 -0.94 -4.28 -1.59
CA ILE A 10 0.34 -3.67 -1.23
C ILE A 10 0.13 -2.15 -1.21
N LEU A 11 0.44 -1.51 -0.08
CA LEU A 11 0.27 -0.08 0.13
C LEU A 11 1.65 0.58 0.24
N MET A 12 2.11 1.17 -0.85
CA MET A 12 3.40 1.83 -1.01
C MET A 12 3.27 3.34 -0.75
N LEU A 13 3.90 3.84 0.31
CA LEU A 13 3.77 5.24 0.75
C LEU A 13 4.99 6.10 0.37
N ASN A 14 5.70 5.73 -0.69
CA ASN A 14 6.85 6.47 -1.18
C ASN A 14 7.03 6.31 -2.69
N LYS A 15 7.81 7.21 -3.27
CA LYS A 15 8.33 7.08 -4.63
C LYS A 15 9.55 6.16 -4.62
N LEU A 16 9.89 5.57 -5.77
CA LEU A 16 11.12 4.80 -5.95
C LEU A 16 12.36 5.64 -5.62
N MET A 17 12.32 6.90 -6.08
CA MET A 17 13.38 7.90 -5.92
C MET A 17 12.79 9.18 -5.34
N GLU A 18 13.56 9.85 -4.48
CA GLU A 18 13.28 11.21 -4.02
C GLU A 18 14.32 12.22 -4.55
N LYS A 19 14.11 13.53 -4.32
CA LYS A 19 15.03 14.58 -4.82
C LYS A 19 16.47 14.27 -4.42
N GLY A 20 17.39 14.52 -5.36
CA GLY A 20 18.80 14.14 -5.22
C GLY A 20 19.10 12.70 -5.63
N CYS A 21 18.14 12.01 -6.26
CA CYS A 21 18.26 10.62 -6.71
C CYS A 21 18.58 9.65 -5.56
N PHE A 22 18.09 9.95 -4.35
CA PHE A 22 18.17 9.00 -3.24
C PHE A 22 17.11 7.92 -3.44
N LYS A 23 17.58 6.69 -3.64
CA LYS A 23 16.74 5.51 -3.76
C LYS A 23 16.02 5.22 -2.44
N LYS A 24 14.70 5.10 -2.49
CA LYS A 24 13.85 4.80 -1.33
C LYS A 24 13.24 3.41 -1.40
N CYS A 25 13.02 2.90 -2.60
CA CYS A 25 12.48 1.57 -2.82
C CYS A 25 12.91 1.03 -4.20
N GLU A 26 13.05 -0.28 -4.29
CA GLU A 26 13.29 -0.99 -5.54
C GLU A 26 12.01 -1.07 -6.38
N GLN A 27 12.16 -1.12 -7.70
CA GLN A 27 11.05 -1.47 -8.61
C GLN A 27 10.84 -2.99 -8.55
N TYR A 28 10.11 -3.46 -7.55
CA TYR A 28 9.88 -4.90 -7.29
C TYR A 28 8.67 -5.48 -8.05
N TRP A 29 8.12 -4.74 -9.00
CA TRP A 29 7.02 -5.16 -9.88
C TRP A 29 7.29 -4.68 -11.31
N PRO A 30 6.70 -5.31 -12.33
CA PRO A 30 6.85 -4.85 -13.71
C PRO A 30 6.18 -3.49 -13.92
N PRO A 31 6.89 -2.47 -14.46
CA PRO A 31 6.33 -1.13 -14.64
C PRO A 31 5.29 -1.08 -15.77
N HIS A 32 5.39 -1.96 -16.77
CA HIS A 32 4.47 -1.99 -17.91
C HIS A 32 3.88 -3.38 -18.15
N TYR A 33 2.73 -3.39 -18.84
CA TYR A 33 2.09 -4.64 -19.26
C TYR A 33 3.00 -5.44 -20.19
N GLY A 34 3.13 -6.74 -19.91
CA GLY A 34 3.95 -7.66 -20.69
C GLY A 34 5.44 -7.67 -20.32
N ASP A 35 5.89 -6.80 -19.41
CA ASP A 35 7.26 -6.85 -18.91
C ASP A 35 7.49 -8.14 -18.10
N PRO A 36 8.54 -8.93 -18.39
CA PRO A 36 8.80 -10.15 -17.65
C PRO A 36 9.29 -9.84 -16.24
N PHE A 37 8.60 -10.36 -15.23
CA PHE A 37 9.03 -10.27 -13.83
C PHE A 37 8.80 -11.59 -13.10
N ILE A 38 9.90 -12.28 -12.74
CA ILE A 38 9.85 -13.58 -12.07
C ILE A 38 10.74 -13.55 -10.82
N CYS A 39 10.13 -13.77 -9.67
CA CYS A 39 10.78 -14.00 -8.39
C CYS A 39 11.24 -15.46 -8.32
N LYS A 40 12.40 -15.78 -8.92
CA LYS A 40 12.90 -17.15 -9.10
C LYS A 40 12.99 -17.94 -7.78
N ASP A 41 13.46 -17.31 -6.72
CA ASP A 41 13.69 -17.97 -5.42
C ASP A 41 12.40 -18.50 -4.77
N VAL A 42 11.25 -17.92 -5.13
CA VAL A 42 9.93 -18.29 -4.60
C VAL A 42 8.98 -18.80 -5.68
N GLN A 43 9.46 -18.94 -6.92
CA GLN A 43 8.69 -19.42 -8.07
C GLN A 43 7.38 -18.65 -8.31
N ILE A 44 7.40 -17.33 -8.11
CA ILE A 44 6.26 -16.45 -8.39
C ILE A 44 6.56 -15.60 -9.62
N GLN A 45 5.68 -15.66 -10.62
CA GLN A 45 5.62 -14.69 -11.70
C GLN A 45 4.69 -13.55 -11.30
N VAL A 46 5.05 -12.32 -11.67
CA VAL A 46 4.25 -11.12 -11.44
C VAL A 46 4.00 -10.46 -12.79
N ASP A 47 2.75 -10.19 -13.12
CA ASP A 47 2.35 -9.42 -14.30
C ASP A 47 1.66 -8.13 -13.88
N ASN A 48 1.97 -7.01 -14.54
CA ASN A 48 1.19 -5.79 -14.46
C ASN A 48 0.06 -5.88 -15.48
N ILE A 49 -1.17 -6.03 -15.02
CA ILE A 49 -2.34 -6.18 -15.89
C ILE A 49 -2.85 -4.82 -16.35
N GLN A 50 -2.90 -3.88 -15.41
CA GLN A 50 -3.49 -2.57 -15.60
C GLN A 50 -2.89 -1.60 -14.58
N SER A 51 -2.60 -0.37 -15.01
CA SER A 51 -2.17 0.71 -14.13
C SER A 51 -3.00 1.96 -14.41
N GLU A 52 -3.57 2.52 -13.36
CA GLU A 52 -4.42 3.71 -13.38
C GLU A 52 -3.79 4.80 -12.52
N SER A 53 -3.62 5.98 -13.10
CA SER A 53 -3.09 7.15 -12.39
C SER A 53 -4.24 8.02 -11.91
N TYR A 54 -4.31 8.22 -10.60
CA TYR A 54 -5.20 9.18 -9.95
C TYR A 54 -4.40 10.41 -9.51
N ILE A 55 -5.10 11.41 -8.97
CA ILE A 55 -4.48 12.64 -8.48
C ILE A 55 -3.50 12.33 -7.34
N ASP A 56 -3.93 11.47 -6.41
CA ASP A 56 -3.22 11.25 -5.14
C ASP A 56 -2.39 9.95 -5.10
N TYR A 57 -2.70 9.01 -5.97
CA TYR A 57 -2.09 7.69 -6.01
C TYR A 57 -2.08 7.07 -7.40
N ILE A 58 -1.32 5.99 -7.54
CA ILE A 58 -1.36 5.09 -8.69
C ILE A 58 -1.89 3.75 -8.19
N LEU A 59 -2.85 3.16 -8.90
CA LEU A 59 -3.32 1.81 -8.65
C LEU A 59 -2.83 0.91 -9.78
N THR A 60 -2.13 -0.17 -9.43
CA THR A 60 -1.69 -1.20 -10.37
C THR A 60 -2.28 -2.55 -9.97
N ASN A 61 -3.01 -3.19 -10.88
CA ASN A 61 -3.49 -4.55 -10.72
C ASN A 61 -2.37 -5.52 -11.09
N LEU A 62 -1.83 -6.22 -10.09
CA LEU A 62 -0.80 -7.22 -10.28
C LEU A 62 -1.41 -8.62 -10.27
N ARG A 63 -1.12 -9.43 -11.29
CA ARG A 63 -1.37 -10.87 -11.24
C ARG A 63 -0.13 -11.55 -10.71
N LEU A 64 -0.28 -12.29 -9.62
CA LEU A 64 0.74 -13.20 -9.12
C LEU A 64 0.35 -14.61 -9.54
N THR A 65 1.26 -15.31 -10.22
CA THR A 65 1.08 -16.70 -10.63
C THR A 65 2.15 -17.55 -9.96
N ASN A 66 1.73 -18.55 -9.19
CA ASN A 66 2.63 -19.51 -8.58
C ASN A 66 2.99 -20.60 -9.60
N LEU A 67 4.25 -20.63 -10.04
CA LEU A 67 4.70 -21.47 -11.15
C LEU A 67 4.73 -22.96 -10.82
N ALA A 68 4.69 -23.34 -9.54
CA ALA A 68 4.67 -24.73 -9.11
C ALA A 68 3.23 -25.31 -9.08
N SER A 69 2.26 -24.50 -8.66
CA SER A 69 0.86 -24.92 -8.50
C SER A 69 -0.07 -24.43 -9.61
N ASN A 70 0.38 -23.46 -10.40
CA ASN A 70 -0.41 -22.71 -11.38
C ASN A 70 -1.61 -21.95 -10.78
N GLU A 71 -1.62 -21.73 -9.46
CA GLU A 71 -2.59 -20.86 -8.79
C GLU A 71 -2.29 -19.39 -9.13
N GLU A 72 -3.35 -18.61 -9.35
CA GLU A 72 -3.24 -17.18 -9.64
C GLU A 72 -4.00 -16.34 -8.61
N ARG A 73 -3.47 -15.15 -8.31
CA ARG A 73 -4.11 -14.17 -7.44
C ARG A 73 -3.94 -12.77 -7.99
N ILE A 74 -4.99 -11.96 -7.84
CA ILE A 74 -4.92 -10.52 -8.13
C ILE A 74 -4.56 -9.79 -6.83
N VAL A 75 -3.54 -8.95 -6.92
CA VAL A 75 -3.06 -8.10 -5.83
C VAL A 75 -3.15 -6.65 -6.28
N LEU A 76 -3.79 -5.81 -5.47
CA LEU A 76 -3.90 -4.38 -5.71
C LEU A 76 -2.66 -3.68 -5.17
N HIS A 77 -1.86 -3.08 -6.04
CA HIS A 77 -0.71 -2.28 -5.66
C HIS A 77 -1.09 -0.81 -5.69
N PHE A 78 -1.20 -0.22 -4.50
CA PHE A 78 -1.52 1.17 -4.29
C PHE A 78 -0.23 1.95 -3.98
N GLN A 79 0.11 2.92 -4.81
CA GLN A 79 1.24 3.82 -4.57
C GLN A 79 0.76 5.23 -4.30
N PHE A 80 0.88 5.71 -3.05
CA PHE A 80 0.59 7.10 -2.70
C PHE A 80 1.72 8.03 -3.18
N ILE A 81 1.40 9.01 -4.03
CA ILE A 81 2.40 9.83 -4.74
C ILE A 81 2.51 11.27 -4.21
N ARG A 82 1.64 11.66 -3.28
CA ARG A 82 1.54 13.04 -2.74
C ARG A 82 2.31 13.27 -1.46
N TRP A 83 2.94 12.23 -0.89
CA TRP A 83 3.75 12.42 0.31
C TRP A 83 4.97 13.32 0.00
N PRO A 84 5.14 14.46 0.72
CA PRO A 84 6.28 15.33 0.49
C PRO A 84 7.59 14.71 0.98
N ILE A 85 8.70 15.13 0.38
CA ILE A 85 10.03 14.60 0.73
C ILE A 85 10.39 14.97 2.18
N LEU A 86 10.05 16.19 2.60
CA LEU A 86 10.23 16.67 3.96
C LEU A 86 8.87 16.98 4.57
N GLY A 87 8.63 16.47 5.77
CA GLY A 87 7.41 16.71 6.54
C GLY A 87 6.23 15.81 6.16
N VAL A 88 5.03 16.36 6.28
CA VAL A 88 3.75 15.68 6.09
C VAL A 88 2.93 16.39 5.01
N PRO A 89 1.98 15.69 4.34
CA PRO A 89 1.05 16.33 3.41
C PRO A 89 0.40 17.58 4.03
N ARG A 90 0.35 18.69 3.27
CA ARG A 90 -0.24 19.94 3.75
C ARG A 90 -1.76 19.86 3.85
N CYS A 91 -2.37 19.14 2.92
CA CYS A 91 -3.78 18.84 2.92
C CYS A 91 -3.96 17.39 3.39
N PRO A 92 -4.71 17.13 4.47
CA PRO A 92 -5.02 15.77 4.89
C PRO A 92 -5.91 15.04 3.88
N ASP A 93 -6.69 15.77 3.06
CA ASP A 93 -7.64 15.21 2.11
C ASP A 93 -6.96 14.28 1.09
N ASP A 94 -5.79 14.63 0.55
CA ASP A 94 -5.03 13.77 -0.37
C ASP A 94 -4.81 12.37 0.26
N PHE A 95 -4.48 12.32 1.55
CA PHE A 95 -4.23 11.08 2.28
C PHE A 95 -5.51 10.35 2.65
N LEU A 96 -6.56 11.08 3.03
CA LEU A 96 -7.86 10.49 3.37
C LEU A 96 -8.57 9.92 2.14
N ASN A 97 -8.49 10.59 0.98
CA ASN A 97 -9.00 10.09 -0.29
C ASN A 97 -8.29 8.79 -0.70
N PHE A 98 -6.97 8.75 -0.54
CA PHE A 98 -6.19 7.52 -0.76
C PHE A 98 -6.65 6.39 0.17
N LEU A 99 -6.79 6.67 1.47
CA LEU A 99 -7.24 5.67 2.45
C LEU A 99 -8.65 5.16 2.13
N GLN A 100 -9.55 6.07 1.77
CA GLN A 100 -10.91 5.75 1.36
C GLN A 100 -10.91 4.82 0.13
N ALA A 101 -10.12 5.14 -0.90
CA ALA A 101 -10.00 4.30 -2.09
C ALA A 101 -9.49 2.88 -1.74
N VAL A 102 -8.51 2.76 -0.83
CA VAL A 102 -8.04 1.45 -0.34
C VAL A 102 -9.18 0.69 0.36
N ARG A 103 -9.96 1.36 1.21
CA ARG A 103 -11.09 0.76 1.93
C ARG A 103 -12.21 0.30 1.00
N GLU A 104 -12.57 1.10 0.00
CA GLU A 104 -13.63 0.78 -0.97
C GLU A 104 -13.35 -0.50 -1.77
N THR A 105 -12.08 -0.90 -1.91
CA THR A 105 -11.71 -2.19 -2.54
C THR A 105 -11.89 -3.39 -1.62
N GLY A 106 -12.20 -3.19 -0.34
CA GLY A 106 -12.23 -4.24 0.68
C GLY A 106 -10.86 -4.86 0.90
N SER A 107 -9.79 -4.06 0.80
CA SER A 107 -8.40 -4.53 1.01
C SER A 107 -7.98 -4.55 2.48
N LEU A 108 -8.80 -4.00 3.37
CA LEU A 108 -8.57 -3.95 4.82
C LEU A 108 -9.55 -4.85 5.59
N GLU A 109 -10.33 -5.69 4.90
CA GLU A 109 -11.26 -6.63 5.53
C GLU A 109 -10.51 -7.82 6.16
N GLU A 110 -11.12 -8.43 7.18
CA GLU A 110 -10.48 -9.49 7.96
C GLU A 110 -10.26 -10.79 7.17
N ASP A 111 -11.05 -11.03 6.11
CA ASP A 111 -11.06 -12.28 5.34
C ASP A 111 -10.14 -12.28 4.11
N VAL A 112 -9.46 -11.16 3.81
CA VAL A 112 -8.63 -10.99 2.60
C VAL A 112 -7.12 -10.99 2.85
N GLY A 113 -6.69 -11.43 4.04
CA GLY A 113 -5.29 -11.40 4.47
C GLY A 113 -4.77 -9.98 4.74
N PRO A 114 -3.72 -9.82 5.57
CA PRO A 114 -3.24 -8.50 5.94
C PRO A 114 -2.61 -7.78 4.73
N PRO A 115 -2.92 -6.49 4.51
CA PRO A 115 -2.26 -5.71 3.47
C PRO A 115 -0.77 -5.50 3.81
N VAL A 116 0.08 -5.48 2.78
CA VAL A 116 1.50 -5.16 2.94
C VAL A 116 1.69 -3.66 2.89
N VAL A 117 1.84 -3.01 4.06
CA VAL A 117 2.07 -1.56 4.15
C VAL A 117 3.56 -1.27 4.24
N HIS A 118 4.11 -0.48 3.32
CA HIS A 118 5.51 -0.09 3.37
C HIS A 118 5.76 1.35 2.92
N CYS A 119 6.95 1.85 3.28
CA CYS A 119 7.47 3.11 2.80
C CYS A 119 8.94 2.90 2.43
N SER A 120 9.86 3.72 2.97
CA SER A 120 11.29 3.49 2.86
C SER A 120 11.79 2.49 3.92
N ALA A 121 11.79 2.88 5.21
CA ALA A 121 12.21 2.00 6.31
C ALA A 121 11.05 1.19 6.94
N GLY A 122 9.82 1.37 6.44
CA GLY A 122 8.63 0.67 6.97
C GLY A 122 8.12 1.17 8.32
N ILE A 123 8.58 2.33 8.82
CA ILE A 123 8.23 2.82 10.16
C ILE A 123 7.42 4.12 10.09
N GLY A 124 7.95 5.17 9.47
CA GLY A 124 7.36 6.52 9.52
C GLY A 124 6.00 6.64 8.83
N ARG A 125 6.00 6.68 7.49
CA ARG A 125 4.78 6.86 6.70
C ARG A 125 3.83 5.66 6.86
N SER A 126 4.40 4.45 6.90
CA SER A 126 3.67 3.21 7.20
C SER A 126 2.95 3.27 8.54
N GLY A 127 3.63 3.72 9.60
CA GLY A 127 3.02 3.85 10.92
C GLY A 127 1.89 4.87 10.94
N ILE A 128 2.03 5.99 10.23
CA ILE A 128 0.94 6.97 10.09
C ILE A 128 -0.27 6.37 9.38
N PHE A 129 -0.07 5.57 8.33
CA PHE A 129 -1.18 4.88 7.68
C PHE A 129 -1.94 3.97 8.64
N CYS A 130 -1.22 3.08 9.33
CA CYS A 130 -1.86 2.17 10.29
C CYS A 130 -2.55 2.93 11.44
N LEU A 131 -1.92 4.00 11.96
CA LEU A 131 -2.46 4.79 13.06
C LEU A 131 -3.74 5.53 12.66
N VAL A 132 -3.73 6.22 11.52
CA VAL A 132 -4.91 6.98 11.05
C VAL A 132 -6.06 6.02 10.77
N ASP A 133 -5.78 4.92 10.07
CA ASP A 133 -6.78 3.91 9.76
C ASP A 133 -7.42 3.32 11.03
N THR A 134 -6.60 2.87 11.96
CA THR A 134 -7.06 2.31 13.24
C THR A 134 -7.88 3.33 14.03
N SER A 135 -7.42 4.59 14.07
CA SER A 135 -8.11 5.66 14.79
C SER A 135 -9.49 5.93 14.20
N LEU A 136 -9.62 5.96 12.87
CA LEU A 136 -10.90 6.17 12.21
C LEU A 136 -11.87 5.01 12.47
N VAL A 137 -11.40 3.76 12.45
CA VAL A 137 -12.21 2.59 12.78
C VAL A 137 -12.70 2.63 14.24
N LEU A 138 -11.82 3.00 15.18
CA LEU A 138 -12.19 3.13 16.58
C LEU A 138 -13.20 4.26 16.80
N ILE A 139 -13.05 5.39 16.10
CA ILE A 139 -13.99 6.51 16.18
C ILE A 139 -15.35 6.12 15.59
N ASP A 140 -15.37 5.41 14.46
CA ASP A 140 -16.61 4.97 13.81
C ASP A 140 -17.38 3.97 14.69
N LYS A 141 -16.67 3.00 15.30
CA LYS A 141 -17.28 1.95 16.13
C LYS A 141 -17.68 2.42 17.53
N GLU A 142 -16.86 3.24 18.17
CA GLU A 142 -16.95 3.54 19.62
C GLU A 142 -17.10 5.04 19.93
N GLY A 143 -17.12 5.89 18.90
CA GLY A 143 -17.21 7.34 19.02
C GLY A 143 -15.86 8.03 19.30
N PRO A 144 -15.79 9.38 19.21
CA PRO A 144 -14.53 10.13 19.29
C PRO A 144 -13.73 9.97 20.59
N SER A 145 -14.39 9.56 21.68
CA SER A 145 -13.74 9.34 22.98
C SER A 145 -12.90 8.07 23.06
N SER A 146 -13.01 7.16 22.08
CA SER A 146 -12.22 5.93 22.01
C SER A 146 -10.73 6.19 21.74
N VAL A 147 -10.40 7.33 21.11
CA VAL A 147 -9.02 7.77 20.90
C VAL A 147 -8.56 8.60 22.09
N ILE A 148 -7.78 7.98 22.97
CA ILE A 148 -7.29 8.61 24.21
C ILE A 148 -6.18 9.62 23.86
N LEU A 149 -6.51 10.91 23.96
CA LEU A 149 -5.52 11.98 23.89
C LEU A 149 -4.81 12.11 25.24
N LYS A 150 -3.49 11.90 25.26
CA LYS A 150 -2.68 12.15 26.45
C LYS A 150 -2.79 13.62 26.82
N LYS A 151 -3.43 13.91 27.95
CA LYS A 151 -3.40 15.24 28.56
C LYS A 151 -2.00 15.45 29.11
N PHE A 152 -1.27 16.43 28.57
CA PHE A 152 0.02 16.82 29.13
C PHE A 152 -0.20 17.30 30.57
N CYS A 153 0.49 16.68 31.52
CA CYS A 153 0.71 17.24 32.85
C CYS A 153 1.97 18.10 32.80
#